data_AF-A0A926CWG1-F1
#
_entry.id   AF-A0A926CWG1-F1
#
_cell.length_a   1.000
_cell.length_b   1.000
_cell.length_c   1.000
_cell.angle_alpha   90.00
_cell.angle_beta   90.00
_cell.angle_gamma   90.00
#
_symmetry.space_group_name_H-M   'P 1'
#
loop_
_entity.id
_entity.type
_entity.pdbx_description
1 polymer ?
#
loop_
_entity_poly.entity_id
_entity_poly.type
_entity_poly.pdbx_seq_one_letter_code
_entity_poly.pdbx_strand_id
1 'polypeptide(L)'
;NDKFLMASQADRLVQSRCYIETKKLSCITCHNPHITVKETPVAQFNKPCISCHTTPEKTCTETEAIRVMNNDNCSGCHLPKSGAIDIPHVSISDHKIQIPGREKEKADGRFLGLVCMTDSTPSALLMAQGYLTYYEAFVNDGELLDSAGTWLNKVTKKDDLYTKTQIHLLYLQNDVNGIIAASEGIKDENNLDAWTFYRIGESYYTTQQTVDAEKYFQKAVDILPFNLDFNLKLGSSKFVNKDLTGAEKIFTYIISENPKYTKAWMNLGIVQALTGNTGKAEASLLTAIKLDPDYLQARLSLTDLYIKSRQKTKAKESLLYILKYYPDNQQAKSLAEQLKAI
;
A
#
# COMPACT_ATOMS: atom_id res chain seq x y z
N ASN A 1 -19.48 10.04 14.14
CA ASN A 1 -18.69 9.98 12.88
C ASN A 1 -19.40 9.06 11.87
N ASP A 2 -20.10 9.62 10.87
CA ASP A 2 -20.96 8.85 9.93
C ASP A 2 -20.23 8.32 8.68
N LYS A 3 -18.91 8.44 8.64
CA LYS A 3 -18.09 7.92 7.54
C LYS A 3 -17.80 6.44 7.77
N PHE A 4 -17.76 5.67 6.70
CA PHE A 4 -17.40 4.25 6.71
C PHE A 4 -16.59 3.89 5.46
N LEU A 5 -15.93 2.73 5.45
CA LEU A 5 -15.21 2.24 4.26
C LEU A 5 -16.21 1.92 3.14
N MET A 6 -15.88 2.25 1.90
CA MET A 6 -16.74 2.00 0.74
C MET A 6 -17.25 0.54 0.67
N ALA A 7 -16.38 -0.42 1.01
CA ALA A 7 -16.69 -1.86 0.96
C ALA A 7 -17.56 -2.37 2.14
N SER A 8 -17.77 -1.57 3.19
CA SER A 8 -18.46 -2.00 4.42
C SER A 8 -19.99 -1.90 4.36
N GLN A 9 -20.60 -1.86 3.17
CA GLN A 9 -22.06 -1.69 3.03
C GLN A 9 -22.85 -2.82 3.71
N ALA A 10 -22.36 -4.06 3.62
CA ALA A 10 -22.96 -5.20 4.34
C ALA A 10 -22.84 -5.03 5.86
N ASP A 11 -21.68 -4.57 6.35
CA ASP A 11 -21.45 -4.31 7.77
C ASP A 11 -22.37 -3.20 8.30
N ARG A 12 -22.64 -2.18 7.47
CA ARG A 12 -23.60 -1.12 7.79
C ARG A 12 -25.02 -1.67 7.88
N LEU A 13 -25.42 -2.55 6.95
CA LEU A 13 -26.74 -3.19 6.98
C LEU A 13 -26.97 -3.96 8.28
N VAL A 14 -25.99 -4.77 8.72
CA VAL A 14 -26.16 -5.59 9.93
C VAL A 14 -26.26 -4.79 11.23
N GLN A 15 -25.81 -3.52 11.22
CA GLN A 15 -25.97 -2.59 12.33
C GLN A 15 -27.37 -1.97 12.41
N SER A 16 -28.19 -2.12 11.37
CA SER A 16 -29.56 -1.60 11.34
C SER A 16 -30.43 -2.35 12.33
N ARG A 17 -31.28 -1.64 13.09
CA ARG A 17 -32.28 -2.27 13.96
C ARG A 17 -33.19 -3.23 13.18
N CYS A 18 -33.54 -2.88 11.94
CA CYS A 18 -34.32 -3.72 11.04
C CYS A 18 -33.65 -5.09 10.78
N TYR A 19 -32.33 -5.12 10.58
CA TYR A 19 -31.59 -6.36 10.43
C TYR A 19 -31.44 -7.09 11.77
N ILE A 20 -31.16 -6.38 12.86
CA ILE A 20 -30.98 -6.98 14.19
C ILE A 20 -32.25 -7.73 14.64
N GLU A 21 -33.43 -7.17 14.40
CA GLU A 21 -34.71 -7.78 14.79
C GLU A 21 -35.12 -8.93 13.86
N THR A 22 -34.85 -8.82 12.56
CA THR A 22 -35.37 -9.80 11.57
C THR A 22 -34.37 -10.87 11.15
N LYS A 23 -33.08 -10.53 11.10
CA LYS A 23 -31.97 -11.33 10.55
C LYS A 23 -32.22 -11.88 9.13
N LYS A 24 -33.09 -11.22 8.36
CA LYS A 24 -33.59 -11.69 7.05
C LYS A 24 -33.28 -10.75 5.88
N LEU A 25 -32.77 -9.55 6.14
CA LEU A 25 -32.47 -8.59 5.08
C LEU A 25 -31.13 -8.91 4.41
N SER A 26 -31.06 -8.71 3.10
CA SER A 26 -29.84 -8.81 2.30
C SER A 26 -29.84 -7.74 1.21
N CYS A 27 -28.76 -7.65 0.43
CA CYS A 27 -28.66 -6.67 -0.65
C CYS A 27 -29.82 -6.80 -1.65
N ILE A 28 -30.27 -8.03 -1.95
CA ILE A 28 -31.35 -8.30 -2.90
C ILE A 28 -32.75 -8.06 -2.32
N THR A 29 -32.86 -7.74 -1.03
CA THR A 29 -34.15 -7.34 -0.45
C THR A 29 -34.64 -6.01 -1.05
N CYS A 30 -33.70 -5.13 -1.39
CA CYS A 30 -33.97 -3.81 -1.96
C CYS A 30 -33.53 -3.72 -3.43
N HIS A 31 -32.41 -4.37 -3.77
CA HIS A 31 -31.82 -4.31 -5.10
C HIS A 31 -32.26 -5.48 -5.98
N ASN A 32 -32.48 -5.19 -7.27
CA ASN A 32 -32.54 -6.23 -8.29
C ASN A 32 -31.20 -6.22 -9.03
N PRO A 33 -30.41 -7.31 -9.02
CA PRO A 33 -29.10 -7.34 -9.65
C PRO A 33 -29.15 -7.14 -11.18
N HIS A 34 -30.32 -7.26 -11.80
CA HIS A 34 -30.53 -7.02 -13.23
C HIS A 34 -31.01 -5.60 -13.55
N ILE A 35 -31.26 -4.76 -12.54
CA ILE A 35 -31.75 -3.39 -12.72
C ILE A 35 -30.83 -2.43 -11.98
N THR A 36 -30.32 -1.43 -12.69
CA THR A 36 -29.47 -0.40 -12.07
C THR A 36 -30.25 0.40 -11.04
N VAL A 37 -29.56 0.78 -9.96
CA VAL A 37 -30.12 1.63 -8.90
C VAL A 37 -30.57 3.00 -9.40
N LYS A 38 -30.01 3.47 -10.52
CA LYS A 38 -30.41 4.74 -11.15
C LYS A 38 -31.83 4.69 -11.73
N GLU A 39 -32.31 3.50 -12.06
CA GLU A 39 -33.60 3.27 -12.72
C GLU A 39 -34.60 2.53 -11.81
N THR A 40 -34.15 2.09 -10.63
CA THR A 40 -34.98 1.35 -9.69
C THR A 40 -36.03 2.28 -9.07
N PRO A 41 -37.34 1.98 -9.19
CA PRO A 41 -38.39 2.84 -8.64
C PRO A 41 -38.36 2.91 -7.11
N VAL A 42 -38.72 4.07 -6.55
CA VAL A 42 -38.84 4.28 -5.08
C VAL A 42 -39.77 3.24 -4.44
N ALA A 43 -40.85 2.86 -5.12
CA ALA A 43 -41.77 1.83 -4.65
C ALA A 43 -41.10 0.48 -4.37
N GLN A 44 -40.08 0.10 -5.15
CA GLN A 44 -39.31 -1.12 -4.91
C GLN A 44 -38.50 -1.03 -3.61
N PHE A 45 -37.88 0.12 -3.33
CA PHE A 45 -37.15 0.36 -2.09
C PHE A 45 -38.08 0.48 -0.86
N ASN A 46 -39.29 0.99 -1.05
CA ASN A 46 -40.27 1.12 0.03
C ASN A 46 -40.96 -0.19 0.40
N LYS A 47 -41.08 -1.14 -0.54
CA LYS A 47 -41.81 -2.41 -0.36
C LYS A 47 -41.35 -3.22 0.88
N PRO A 48 -40.04 -3.38 1.14
CA PRO A 48 -39.58 -4.05 2.37
C PRO A 48 -39.91 -3.29 3.66
N CYS A 49 -39.99 -1.96 3.61
CA CYS A 49 -40.34 -1.15 4.78
C CYS A 49 -41.82 -1.34 5.13
N ILE A 50 -42.71 -1.18 4.14
CA ILE A 50 -44.16 -1.23 4.36
C ILE A 50 -44.66 -2.63 4.75
N SER A 51 -43.88 -3.69 4.54
CA SER A 51 -44.25 -5.04 5.01
C SER A 51 -44.20 -5.18 6.54
N CYS A 52 -43.42 -4.34 7.22
CA CYS A 52 -43.27 -4.31 8.67
C CYS A 52 -43.94 -3.08 9.33
N HIS A 53 -44.10 -2.00 8.57
CA HIS A 53 -44.65 -0.71 9.02
C HIS A 53 -46.14 -0.57 8.67
N THR A 54 -46.97 -1.52 9.11
CA THR A 54 -48.41 -1.59 8.77
C THR A 54 -49.35 -1.11 9.87
N THR A 55 -48.88 -0.98 11.11
CA THR A 55 -49.71 -0.53 12.26
C THR A 55 -49.48 0.94 12.57
N PRO A 56 -50.48 1.68 13.09
CA PRO A 56 -50.33 3.10 13.43
C PRO A 56 -49.11 3.39 14.31
N GLU A 57 -48.80 2.54 15.29
CA GLU A 57 -47.62 2.69 16.17
C GLU A 57 -46.28 2.50 15.46
N LYS A 58 -46.29 1.89 14.28
CA LYS A 58 -45.11 1.63 13.44
C LYS A 58 -45.13 2.45 12.16
N THR A 59 -46.06 3.37 11.96
CA THR A 59 -46.05 4.23 10.77
C THR A 59 -45.05 5.39 10.90
N CYS A 60 -44.76 6.05 9.79
CA CYS A 60 -43.89 7.22 9.76
C CYS A 60 -44.47 8.34 10.63
N THR A 61 -43.69 8.81 11.60
CA THR A 61 -44.08 9.86 12.56
C THR A 61 -43.94 11.28 11.99
N GLU A 62 -43.41 11.42 10.78
CA GLU A 62 -43.24 12.73 10.14
C GLU A 62 -44.55 13.33 9.65
N THR A 63 -44.55 14.66 9.51
CA THR A 63 -45.73 15.40 9.02
C THR A 63 -46.04 15.03 7.56
N GLU A 64 -47.32 15.06 7.19
CA GLU A 64 -47.75 14.79 5.81
C GLU A 64 -47.06 15.72 4.80
N ALA A 65 -46.88 16.99 5.14
CA ALA A 65 -46.18 17.96 4.31
C ALA A 65 -44.74 17.52 3.97
N ILE A 66 -44.00 16.99 4.95
CA ILE A 66 -42.62 16.51 4.75
C ILE A 66 -42.60 15.21 3.94
N ARG A 67 -43.55 14.30 4.19
CA ARG A 67 -43.64 13.04 3.44
C ARG A 67 -43.95 13.26 1.97
N VAL A 68 -44.93 14.12 1.67
CA VAL A 68 -45.30 14.51 0.30
C VAL A 68 -44.13 15.20 -0.40
N MET A 69 -43.42 16.12 0.29
CA MET A 69 -42.23 16.80 -0.27
C MET A 69 -41.13 15.81 -0.65
N ASN A 70 -40.98 14.71 0.09
CA ASN A 70 -40.00 13.66 -0.18
C ASN A 70 -40.56 12.49 -1.02
N ASN A 71 -41.74 12.64 -1.62
CA ASN A 71 -42.42 11.61 -2.42
C ASN A 71 -42.58 10.27 -1.69
N ASP A 72 -42.86 10.30 -0.39
CA ASP A 72 -42.94 9.12 0.49
C ASP A 72 -41.72 8.19 0.38
N ASN A 73 -40.53 8.73 0.06
CA ASN A 73 -39.32 7.94 -0.15
C ASN A 73 -38.67 7.56 1.19
N CYS A 74 -39.02 6.37 1.70
CA CYS A 74 -38.48 5.85 2.95
C CYS A 74 -36.96 5.74 2.91
N SER A 75 -36.38 5.20 1.82
CA SER A 75 -34.93 5.02 1.73
C SER A 75 -34.18 6.35 1.62
N GLY A 76 -34.79 7.37 1.03
CA GLY A 76 -34.22 8.72 0.97
C GLY A 76 -34.00 9.36 2.35
N CYS A 77 -34.87 9.08 3.32
CA CYS A 77 -34.75 9.59 4.70
C CYS A 77 -33.98 8.63 5.62
N HIS A 78 -34.17 7.32 5.46
CA HIS A 78 -33.66 6.32 6.39
C HIS A 78 -32.31 5.68 5.99
N LEU A 79 -31.85 5.91 4.75
CA LEU A 79 -30.53 5.53 4.25
C LEU A 79 -29.83 6.79 3.69
N PRO A 80 -29.44 7.74 4.55
CA PRO A 80 -28.84 9.00 4.12
C PRO A 80 -27.53 8.74 3.38
N LYS A 81 -27.17 9.66 2.47
CA LYS A 81 -25.86 9.59 1.82
C LYS A 81 -24.78 10.14 2.74
N SER A 82 -23.67 9.41 2.89
CA SER A 82 -22.49 9.85 3.63
C SER A 82 -21.22 9.69 2.79
N GLY A 83 -20.11 10.25 3.27
CA GLY A 83 -18.80 10.15 2.63
C GLY A 83 -18.07 8.87 2.99
N ALA A 84 -17.25 8.35 2.07
CA ALA A 84 -16.36 7.23 2.34
C ALA A 84 -15.08 7.69 3.08
N ILE A 85 -14.56 6.88 4.02
CA ILE A 85 -13.29 7.17 4.73
C ILE A 85 -12.09 7.02 3.77
N ASP A 86 -12.16 6.00 2.91
CA ASP A 86 -11.09 5.49 2.07
C ASP A 86 -11.03 6.13 0.67
N ILE A 87 -12.10 6.80 0.23
CA ILE A 87 -12.17 7.40 -1.11
C ILE A 87 -12.63 8.86 -1.02
N PRO A 88 -11.72 9.84 -1.25
CA PRO A 88 -12.06 11.26 -1.24
C PRO A 88 -13.15 11.61 -2.25
N HIS A 89 -14.03 12.54 -1.87
CA HIS A 89 -15.10 13.10 -2.74
C HIS A 89 -16.15 12.09 -3.24
N VAL A 90 -16.22 10.89 -2.67
CA VAL A 90 -17.27 9.93 -2.99
C VAL A 90 -18.35 9.95 -1.91
N SER A 91 -19.60 9.95 -2.37
CA SER A 91 -20.78 9.87 -1.53
C SER A 91 -21.58 8.61 -1.86
N ILE A 92 -21.97 7.87 -0.83
CA ILE A 92 -22.69 6.60 -0.93
C ILE A 92 -23.86 6.56 0.04
N SER A 93 -24.90 5.82 -0.33
CA SER A 93 -26.01 5.56 0.58
C SER A 93 -25.53 4.70 1.76
N ASP A 94 -25.78 5.19 2.97
CA ASP A 94 -25.54 4.43 4.18
C ASP A 94 -26.55 3.29 4.30
N HIS A 95 -26.05 2.06 4.23
CA HIS A 95 -26.89 0.87 4.32
C HIS A 95 -27.32 0.56 5.76
N LYS A 96 -26.90 1.36 6.75
CA LYS A 96 -27.46 1.34 8.11
C LYS A 96 -28.82 2.03 8.11
N ILE A 97 -29.88 1.25 7.93
CA ILE A 97 -31.28 1.70 7.97
C ILE A 97 -31.61 2.23 9.37
N GLN A 98 -31.84 3.52 9.48
CA GLN A 98 -32.09 4.19 10.76
C GLN A 98 -32.94 5.45 10.61
N ILE A 99 -33.42 6.02 11.72
CA ILE A 99 -33.94 7.39 11.74
C ILE A 99 -32.75 8.30 12.06
N PRO A 100 -32.31 9.18 11.13
CA PRO A 100 -31.20 10.07 11.38
C PRO A 100 -31.40 10.91 12.66
N GLY A 101 -30.35 11.09 13.45
CA GLY A 101 -30.40 11.88 14.69
C GLY A 101 -31.09 11.23 15.90
N ARG A 102 -31.69 10.02 15.75
CA ARG A 102 -32.35 9.31 16.87
C ARG A 102 -31.36 8.53 17.75
N GLU A 103 -30.24 8.08 17.20
CA GLU A 103 -29.15 7.48 17.98
C GLU A 103 -28.17 8.58 18.40
N LYS A 104 -27.90 8.70 19.71
CA LYS A 104 -26.74 9.46 20.18
C LYS A 104 -25.51 8.88 19.49
N GLU A 105 -24.62 9.74 18.97
CA GLU A 105 -23.31 9.28 18.48
C GLU A 105 -22.71 8.36 19.56
N LYS A 106 -22.65 7.05 19.26
CA LYS A 106 -21.83 6.16 20.07
C LYS A 106 -20.42 6.71 19.91
N ALA A 107 -19.76 6.99 21.03
CA ALA A 107 -18.34 7.30 21.04
C ALA A 107 -17.63 6.32 20.10
N ASP A 108 -16.70 6.82 19.29
CA ASP A 108 -15.93 5.99 18.35
C ASP A 108 -15.51 4.72 19.09
N GLY A 109 -16.01 3.58 18.60
CA GLY A 109 -15.84 2.31 19.27
C GLY A 109 -14.34 2.06 19.44
N ARG A 110 -13.89 1.84 20.67
CA ARG A 110 -12.50 1.49 20.92
C ARG A 110 -12.17 0.21 20.17
N PHE A 111 -11.11 0.21 19.35
CA PHE A 111 -10.59 -1.02 18.78
C PHE A 111 -10.19 -1.97 19.90
N LEU A 112 -10.86 -3.11 19.98
CA LEU A 112 -10.62 -4.13 21.02
C LEU A 112 -9.55 -5.14 20.59
N GLY A 113 -9.43 -5.36 19.28
CA GLY A 113 -8.53 -6.36 18.72
C GLY A 113 -9.15 -7.09 17.53
N LEU A 114 -8.30 -7.82 16.81
CA LEU A 114 -8.72 -8.73 15.75
C LEU A 114 -9.30 -10.02 16.33
N VAL A 115 -10.25 -10.60 15.60
CA VAL A 115 -10.86 -11.90 15.89
C VAL A 115 -10.79 -12.77 14.64
N CYS A 116 -10.45 -14.04 14.79
CA CYS A 116 -10.54 -15.00 13.70
C CYS A 116 -12.00 -15.46 13.53
N MET A 117 -12.57 -15.26 12.34
CA MET A 117 -13.97 -15.60 12.07
C MET A 117 -14.17 -17.07 11.69
N THR A 118 -13.11 -17.74 11.26
CA THR A 118 -13.16 -19.12 10.72
C THR A 118 -12.70 -20.18 11.70
N ASP A 119 -11.96 -19.79 12.74
CA ASP A 119 -11.46 -20.68 13.78
C ASP A 119 -11.74 -20.05 15.14
N SER A 120 -12.44 -20.80 16.00
CA SER A 120 -12.75 -20.39 17.37
C SER A 120 -11.53 -20.39 18.29
N THR A 121 -10.46 -21.07 17.90
CA THR A 121 -9.24 -21.27 18.69
C THR A 121 -7.99 -21.05 17.83
N PRO A 122 -7.82 -19.86 17.21
CA PRO A 122 -6.71 -19.60 16.31
C PRO A 122 -5.38 -19.68 17.06
N SER A 123 -4.35 -20.21 16.38
CA SER A 123 -3.01 -20.25 16.95
C SER A 123 -2.48 -18.83 17.20
N ALA A 124 -1.62 -18.67 18.21
CA ALA A 124 -0.97 -17.40 18.50
C ALA A 124 -0.20 -16.85 17.29
N LEU A 125 0.39 -17.73 16.49
CA LEU A 125 1.11 -17.36 15.28
C LEU A 125 0.17 -16.82 14.20
N LEU A 126 -0.99 -17.46 14.00
CA LEU A 126 -2.02 -16.99 13.07
C LEU A 126 -2.55 -15.61 13.49
N MET A 127 -2.77 -15.40 14.79
CA MET A 127 -3.18 -14.09 15.31
C MET A 127 -2.12 -13.03 15.03
N ALA A 128 -0.84 -13.30 15.30
CA ALA A 128 0.25 -12.38 14.99
C ALA A 128 0.29 -12.01 13.49
N GLN A 129 0.20 -13.01 12.61
CA GLN A 129 0.14 -12.80 11.16
C GLN A 129 -1.07 -11.97 10.73
N GLY A 130 -2.22 -12.17 11.38
CA GLY A 130 -3.43 -11.37 11.16
C GLY A 130 -3.23 -9.90 11.48
N TYR A 131 -2.57 -9.58 12.61
CA TYR A 131 -2.25 -8.20 12.98
C TYR A 131 -1.28 -7.55 11.99
N LEU A 132 -0.21 -8.25 11.60
CA LEU A 132 0.75 -7.74 10.61
C LEU A 132 0.09 -7.47 9.25
N THR A 133 -0.75 -8.40 8.79
CA THR A 133 -1.48 -8.25 7.53
C THR A 133 -2.47 -7.09 7.59
N TYR A 134 -3.18 -6.93 8.72
CA TYR A 134 -4.12 -5.83 8.90
C TYR A 134 -3.40 -4.46 8.92
N TYR A 135 -2.22 -4.42 9.54
CA TYR A 135 -1.37 -3.23 9.56
C TYR A 135 -1.00 -2.77 8.15
N GLU A 136 -0.47 -3.70 7.33
CA GLU A 136 -0.04 -3.38 5.97
C GLU A 136 -1.21 -3.05 5.02
N ALA A 137 -2.33 -3.76 5.16
CA ALA A 137 -3.44 -3.66 4.22
C ALA A 137 -4.41 -2.51 4.50
N PHE A 138 -4.56 -2.09 5.76
CA PHE A 138 -5.63 -1.16 6.16
C PHE A 138 -5.15 0.00 7.02
N VAL A 139 -4.35 -0.26 8.06
CA VAL A 139 -4.06 0.74 9.10
C VAL A 139 -2.60 0.68 9.54
N ASN A 140 -1.83 1.72 9.23
CA ASN A 140 -0.41 1.82 9.57
C ASN A 140 -0.20 2.36 11.02
N ASP A 141 -0.82 1.71 12.01
CA ASP A 141 -0.79 2.11 13.43
C ASP A 141 0.14 1.21 14.25
N GLY A 142 1.06 1.83 15.00
CA GLY A 142 2.05 1.13 15.82
C GLY A 142 1.45 0.20 16.88
N GLU A 143 0.26 0.50 17.43
CA GLU A 143 -0.40 -0.36 18.43
C GLU A 143 -0.70 -1.78 17.88
N LEU A 144 -0.89 -1.90 16.57
CA LEU A 144 -1.10 -3.19 15.91
C LEU A 144 0.19 -4.02 15.86
N LEU A 145 1.35 -3.39 15.73
CA LEU A 145 2.65 -4.06 15.79
C LEU A 145 2.94 -4.55 17.21
N ASP A 146 2.60 -3.76 18.24
CA ASP A 146 2.70 -4.18 19.64
C ASP A 146 1.81 -5.41 19.92
N SER A 147 0.59 -5.40 19.35
CA SER A 147 -0.33 -6.53 19.44
C SER A 147 0.23 -7.77 18.73
N ALA A 148 0.78 -7.61 17.52
CA ALA A 148 1.44 -8.69 16.79
C ALA A 148 2.61 -9.29 17.60
N GLY A 149 3.47 -8.45 18.18
CA GLY A 149 4.58 -8.88 19.03
C GLY A 149 4.11 -9.60 20.29
N THR A 150 3.04 -9.12 20.92
CA THR A 150 2.42 -9.77 22.09
C THR A 150 1.92 -11.17 21.76
N TRP A 151 1.28 -11.35 20.60
CA TRP A 151 0.86 -12.67 20.14
C TRP A 151 2.04 -13.56 19.78
N LEU A 152 3.06 -13.01 19.13
CA LEU A 152 4.26 -13.74 18.76
C LEU A 152 4.99 -14.30 20.00
N ASN A 153 5.05 -13.53 21.10
CA ASN A 153 5.62 -13.97 22.38
C ASN A 153 4.88 -15.14 23.02
N LYS A 154 3.61 -15.39 22.66
CA LYS A 154 2.84 -16.54 23.15
C LYS A 154 3.10 -17.82 22.34
N VAL A 155 3.83 -17.74 21.22
CA VAL A 155 4.16 -18.91 20.40
C VAL A 155 5.21 -19.75 21.11
N THR A 156 4.88 -21.00 21.41
CA THR A 156 5.76 -21.92 22.15
C THR A 156 6.81 -22.57 21.25
N LYS A 157 6.44 -22.94 20.01
CA LYS A 157 7.33 -23.55 19.02
C LYS A 157 7.97 -22.48 18.15
N LYS A 158 9.26 -22.21 18.37
CA LYS A 158 10.06 -21.25 17.59
C LYS A 158 10.75 -21.93 16.41
N ASP A 159 9.95 -22.39 15.44
CA ASP A 159 10.44 -22.95 14.18
C ASP A 159 10.63 -21.86 13.11
N ASP A 160 10.98 -22.26 11.88
CA ASP A 160 11.26 -21.30 10.80
C ASP A 160 10.03 -20.43 10.44
N LEU A 161 8.80 -20.92 10.67
CA LEU A 161 7.58 -20.15 10.43
C LEU A 161 7.39 -19.03 11.48
N TYR A 162 7.74 -19.32 12.74
CA TYR A 162 7.87 -18.30 13.77
C TYR A 162 8.92 -17.27 13.37
N THR A 163 10.13 -17.69 12.99
CA THR A 163 11.24 -16.79 12.62
C THR A 163 10.88 -15.90 11.43
N LYS A 164 10.22 -16.46 10.41
CA LYS A 164 9.67 -15.70 9.29
C LYS A 164 8.70 -14.61 9.74
N THR A 165 7.77 -14.95 10.63
CA THR A 165 6.77 -13.98 11.15
C THR A 165 7.44 -12.92 12.03
N GLN A 166 8.46 -13.31 12.79
CA GLN A 166 9.29 -12.39 13.58
C GLN A 166 10.04 -11.40 12.68
N ILE A 167 10.67 -11.87 11.61
CA ILE A 167 11.35 -11.01 10.62
C ILE A 167 10.37 -10.03 9.97
N HIS A 168 9.14 -10.47 9.68
CA HIS A 168 8.10 -9.58 9.14
C HIS A 168 7.75 -8.46 10.13
N LEU A 169 7.51 -8.78 11.40
CA LEU A 169 7.27 -7.76 12.44
C LEU A 169 8.43 -6.78 12.56
N LEU A 170 9.66 -7.27 12.69
CA LEU A 170 10.86 -6.44 12.86
C LEU A 170 11.09 -5.52 11.66
N TYR A 171 10.80 -6.00 10.45
CA TYR A 171 10.87 -5.18 9.23
C TYR A 171 9.91 -4.00 9.27
N LEU A 172 8.67 -4.21 9.71
CA LEU A 172 7.68 -3.13 9.86
C LEU A 172 8.05 -2.15 10.99
N GLN A 173 8.82 -2.61 11.98
CA GLN A 173 9.37 -1.78 13.05
C GLN A 173 10.68 -1.06 12.65
N ASN A 174 11.20 -1.31 11.44
CA ASN A 174 12.53 -0.86 10.98
C ASN A 174 13.70 -1.32 11.87
N ASP A 175 13.56 -2.45 12.58
CA ASP A 175 14.65 -3.03 13.37
C ASP A 175 15.55 -3.92 12.52
N VAL A 176 16.45 -3.28 11.77
CA VAL A 176 17.39 -3.97 10.87
C VAL A 176 18.34 -4.93 11.59
N ASN A 177 18.74 -4.60 12.82
CA ASN A 177 19.66 -5.44 13.59
C ASN A 177 18.94 -6.68 14.14
N GLY A 178 17.69 -6.52 14.59
CA GLY A 178 16.84 -7.63 14.99
C GLY A 178 16.60 -8.62 13.86
N ILE A 179 16.40 -8.14 12.63
CA ILE A 179 16.21 -9.00 11.45
C ILE A 179 17.46 -9.83 11.17
N ILE A 180 18.63 -9.20 11.19
CA ILE A 180 19.91 -9.89 10.97
C ILE A 180 20.10 -10.98 12.03
N ALA A 181 19.92 -10.65 13.32
CA ALA A 181 20.02 -11.61 14.41
C ALA A 181 18.99 -12.76 14.30
N ALA A 182 17.75 -12.45 13.93
CA ALA A 182 16.73 -13.47 13.70
C ALA A 182 17.07 -14.38 12.51
N SER A 183 17.72 -13.84 11.48
CA SER A 183 18.10 -14.60 10.29
C SER A 183 19.18 -15.66 10.55
N GLU A 184 20.04 -15.45 11.54
CA GLU A 184 21.04 -16.43 11.98
C GLU A 184 20.41 -17.68 12.62
N GLY A 185 19.17 -17.56 13.12
CA GLY A 185 18.41 -18.65 13.73
C GLY A 185 17.68 -19.56 12.74
N ILE A 186 17.70 -19.26 11.44
CA ILE A 186 17.04 -20.06 10.40
C ILE A 186 17.79 -21.37 10.20
N LYS A 187 17.10 -22.50 10.32
CA LYS A 187 17.71 -23.84 10.17
C LYS A 187 17.52 -24.42 8.77
N ASP A 188 16.32 -24.26 8.23
CA ASP A 188 15.98 -24.74 6.90
C ASP A 188 15.40 -23.59 6.06
N GLU A 189 16.24 -23.09 5.17
CA GLU A 189 15.88 -21.98 4.28
C GLU A 189 14.75 -22.33 3.30
N ASN A 190 14.47 -23.62 3.06
CA ASN A 190 13.39 -24.05 2.18
C ASN A 190 11.99 -23.68 2.72
N ASN A 191 11.89 -23.40 4.02
CA ASN A 191 10.65 -22.98 4.66
C ASN A 191 10.37 -21.47 4.52
N LEU A 192 11.31 -20.71 3.94
CA LEU A 192 11.17 -19.26 3.77
C LEU A 192 10.57 -18.91 2.42
N ASP A 193 9.86 -17.77 2.40
CA ASP A 193 9.36 -17.20 1.15
C ASP A 193 10.24 -16.07 0.63
N ALA A 194 9.97 -15.65 -0.60
CA ALA A 194 10.70 -14.60 -1.27
C ALA A 194 10.70 -13.27 -0.49
N TRP A 195 9.59 -12.93 0.16
CA TRP A 195 9.46 -11.71 0.97
C TRP A 195 10.34 -11.75 2.22
N THR A 196 10.51 -12.91 2.85
CA THR A 196 11.42 -13.07 3.99
C THR A 196 12.85 -12.83 3.56
N PHE A 197 13.29 -13.45 2.45
CA PHE A 197 14.62 -13.20 1.90
C PHE A 197 14.83 -11.75 1.49
N TYR A 198 13.82 -11.12 0.89
CA TYR A 198 13.86 -9.70 0.57
C TYR A 198 14.08 -8.83 1.82
N ARG A 199 13.33 -9.06 2.90
CA ARG A 199 13.43 -8.30 4.16
C ARG A 199 14.82 -8.46 4.81
N ILE A 200 15.37 -9.67 4.78
CA ILE A 200 16.73 -9.93 5.26
C ILE A 200 17.76 -9.18 4.37
N GLY A 201 17.61 -9.28 3.05
CA GLY A 201 18.48 -8.60 2.08
C GLY A 201 18.48 -7.08 2.25
N GLU A 202 17.30 -6.46 2.44
CA GLU A 202 17.17 -5.02 2.72
C GLU A 202 17.88 -4.61 4.00
N SER A 203 17.86 -5.46 5.03
CA SER A 203 18.51 -5.21 6.31
C SER A 203 20.04 -5.23 6.18
N TYR A 204 20.58 -6.22 5.46
CA TYR A 204 22.00 -6.25 5.11
C TYR A 204 22.41 -5.09 4.21
N TYR A 205 21.57 -4.69 3.24
CA TYR A 205 21.86 -3.56 2.37
C TYR A 205 21.96 -2.25 3.15
N THR A 206 21.01 -2.02 4.07
CA THR A 206 20.96 -0.82 4.92
C THR A 206 22.16 -0.74 5.86
N THR A 207 22.64 -1.88 6.34
CA THR A 207 23.85 -1.98 7.19
C THR A 207 25.16 -2.05 6.39
N GLN A 208 25.11 -1.77 5.08
CA GLN A 208 26.26 -1.76 4.16
C GLN A 208 26.96 -3.12 3.98
N GLN A 209 26.33 -4.21 4.41
CA GLN A 209 26.78 -5.58 4.20
C GLN A 209 26.28 -6.09 2.84
N THR A 210 26.78 -5.47 1.76
CA THR A 210 26.17 -5.60 0.43
C THR A 210 26.37 -6.95 -0.25
N VAL A 211 27.36 -7.73 0.18
CA VAL A 211 27.58 -9.11 -0.30
C VAL A 211 26.45 -10.03 0.20
N ASP A 212 26.12 -9.97 1.48
CA ASP A 212 24.99 -10.72 2.06
C ASP A 212 23.66 -10.22 1.51
N ALA A 213 23.51 -8.91 1.33
CA ALA A 213 22.34 -8.34 0.68
C ALA A 213 22.10 -8.94 -0.71
N GLU A 214 23.15 -9.01 -1.56
CA GLU A 214 23.08 -9.63 -2.87
C GLU A 214 22.63 -11.10 -2.80
N LYS A 215 23.24 -11.89 -1.89
CA LYS A 215 22.89 -13.30 -1.68
C LYS A 215 21.40 -13.47 -1.35
N TYR A 216 20.87 -12.65 -0.43
CA TYR A 216 19.47 -12.77 -0.02
C TYR A 216 18.49 -12.22 -1.07
N PHE A 217 18.84 -11.15 -1.80
CA PHE A 217 18.03 -10.72 -2.93
C PHE A 217 18.01 -11.74 -4.06
N GLN A 218 19.12 -12.44 -4.31
CA GLN A 218 19.15 -13.51 -5.30
C GLN A 218 18.13 -14.60 -4.96
N LYS A 219 18.10 -15.07 -3.70
CA LYS A 219 17.09 -16.03 -3.24
C LYS A 219 15.65 -15.55 -3.40
N ALA A 220 15.41 -14.26 -3.14
CA ALA A 220 14.09 -13.67 -3.36
C ALA A 220 13.68 -13.68 -4.84
N VAL A 221 14.61 -13.36 -5.74
CA VAL A 221 14.42 -13.41 -7.19
C VAL A 221 14.27 -14.85 -7.70
N ASP A 222 15.00 -15.81 -7.14
CA ASP A 222 14.91 -17.22 -7.54
C ASP A 222 13.50 -17.80 -7.29
N ILE A 223 12.82 -17.33 -6.23
CA ILE A 223 11.43 -17.74 -5.92
C ILE A 223 10.40 -16.94 -6.72
N LEU A 224 10.57 -15.61 -6.84
CA LEU A 224 9.67 -14.73 -7.58
C LEU A 224 10.42 -13.97 -8.69
N PRO A 225 10.77 -14.63 -9.80
CA PRO A 225 11.65 -14.04 -10.83
C PRO A 225 11.04 -12.84 -11.56
N PHE A 226 9.70 -12.77 -11.63
CA PHE A 226 8.98 -11.68 -12.28
C PHE A 226 8.68 -10.49 -11.35
N ASN A 227 9.11 -10.54 -10.08
CA ASN A 227 9.04 -9.38 -9.20
C ASN A 227 10.17 -8.39 -9.56
N LEU A 228 9.83 -7.36 -10.31
CA LEU A 228 10.81 -6.39 -10.81
C LEU A 228 11.44 -5.54 -9.69
N ASP A 229 10.76 -5.35 -8.56
CA ASP A 229 11.33 -4.65 -7.41
C ASP A 229 12.44 -5.46 -6.73
N PHE A 230 12.29 -6.80 -6.67
CA PHE A 230 13.34 -7.69 -6.17
C PHE A 230 14.55 -7.71 -7.09
N ASN A 231 14.30 -7.78 -8.41
CA ASN A 231 15.35 -7.65 -9.41
C ASN A 231 16.07 -6.29 -9.29
N LEU A 232 15.33 -5.19 -9.09
CA LEU A 232 15.94 -3.87 -8.91
C LEU A 232 16.92 -3.87 -7.73
N LYS A 233 16.51 -4.43 -6.58
CA LYS A 233 17.38 -4.53 -5.40
C LYS A 233 18.59 -5.41 -5.64
N LEU A 234 18.43 -6.56 -6.30
CA LEU A 234 19.55 -7.42 -6.69
C LEU A 234 20.54 -6.68 -7.61
N GLY A 235 20.04 -5.99 -8.63
CA GLY A 235 20.87 -5.19 -9.55
C GLY A 235 21.60 -4.05 -8.83
N SER A 236 20.92 -3.37 -7.90
CA SER A 236 21.54 -2.34 -7.05
C SER A 236 22.62 -2.90 -6.13
N SER A 237 22.44 -4.09 -5.54
CA SER A 237 23.48 -4.75 -4.74
C SER A 237 24.68 -5.14 -5.59
N LYS A 238 24.47 -5.73 -6.77
CA LYS A 238 25.54 -6.04 -7.73
C LYS A 238 26.34 -4.82 -8.13
N PHE A 239 25.64 -3.71 -8.40
CA PHE A 239 26.28 -2.43 -8.71
C PHE A 239 27.19 -1.95 -7.58
N VAL A 240 26.72 -1.99 -6.33
CA VAL A 240 27.53 -1.57 -5.17
C VAL A 240 28.72 -2.51 -4.98
N ASN A 241 28.53 -3.82 -5.18
CA ASN A 241 29.56 -4.85 -5.16
C ASN A 241 30.51 -4.82 -6.37
N LYS A 242 30.40 -3.81 -7.25
CA LYS A 242 31.23 -3.61 -8.45
C LYS A 242 31.05 -4.66 -9.55
N ASP A 243 30.05 -5.54 -9.44
CA ASP A 243 29.60 -6.40 -10.54
C ASP A 243 28.74 -5.59 -11.53
N LEU A 244 29.41 -4.69 -12.26
CA LEU A 244 28.76 -3.80 -13.23
C LEU A 244 28.11 -4.59 -14.38
N THR A 245 28.72 -5.70 -14.79
CA THR A 245 28.19 -6.58 -15.85
C THR A 245 26.91 -7.27 -15.40
N GLY A 246 26.88 -7.81 -14.18
CA GLY A 246 25.68 -8.41 -13.61
C GLY A 246 24.57 -7.38 -13.38
N ALA A 247 24.92 -6.19 -12.88
CA ALA A 247 23.96 -5.10 -12.71
C ALA A 247 23.35 -4.65 -14.06
N GLU A 248 24.17 -4.48 -15.10
CA GLU A 248 23.71 -4.13 -16.46
C GLU A 248 22.72 -5.16 -17.01
N LYS A 249 23.01 -6.46 -16.85
CA LYS A 249 22.12 -7.55 -17.28
C LYS A 249 20.76 -7.45 -16.58
N ILE A 250 20.75 -7.25 -15.26
CA ILE A 250 19.51 -7.16 -14.50
C ILE A 250 18.70 -5.92 -14.88
N PHE A 251 19.32 -4.74 -14.96
CA PHE A 251 18.58 -3.53 -15.34
C PHE A 251 18.04 -3.62 -16.78
N THR A 252 18.79 -4.24 -17.69
CA THR A 252 18.33 -4.51 -19.06
C THR A 252 17.14 -5.47 -19.07
N TYR A 253 17.15 -6.52 -18.24
CA TYR A 253 16.01 -7.42 -18.07
C TYR A 253 14.78 -6.70 -17.53
N ILE A 254 14.92 -5.87 -16.48
CA ILE A 254 13.79 -5.10 -15.94
C ILE A 254 13.19 -4.19 -17.02
N ILE A 255 14.02 -3.58 -17.87
CA ILE A 255 13.59 -2.72 -18.98
C ILE A 255 12.88 -3.54 -20.08
N SER A 256 13.32 -4.78 -20.36
CA SER A 256 12.64 -5.62 -21.36
C SER A 256 11.26 -6.06 -20.88
N GLU A 257 11.10 -6.35 -19.60
CA GLU A 257 9.80 -6.71 -19.00
C GLU A 257 8.89 -5.50 -18.85
N ASN A 258 9.44 -4.37 -18.40
CA ASN A 258 8.71 -3.12 -18.25
C ASN A 258 9.53 -1.92 -18.74
N PRO A 259 9.34 -1.52 -20.01
CA PRO A 259 10.03 -0.36 -20.59
C PRO A 259 9.72 0.98 -19.90
N LYS A 260 8.68 1.05 -19.06
CA LYS A 260 8.30 2.24 -18.28
C LYS A 260 8.89 2.24 -16.87
N TYR A 261 9.71 1.26 -16.52
CA TYR A 261 10.30 1.17 -15.19
C TYR A 261 11.46 2.17 -15.03
N THR A 262 11.12 3.41 -14.65
CA THR A 262 12.03 4.57 -14.59
C THR A 262 13.33 4.31 -13.82
N LYS A 263 13.26 3.65 -12.65
CA LYS A 263 14.44 3.39 -11.81
C LYS A 263 15.49 2.53 -12.50
N ALA A 264 15.07 1.59 -13.35
CA ALA A 264 15.97 0.70 -14.08
C ALA A 264 16.72 1.46 -15.19
N TRP A 265 16.04 2.35 -15.93
CA TRP A 265 16.69 3.23 -16.90
C TRP A 265 17.74 4.14 -16.27
N MET A 266 17.43 4.71 -15.10
CA MET A 266 18.40 5.52 -14.37
C MET A 266 19.61 4.70 -13.94
N ASN A 267 19.38 3.55 -13.29
CA ASN A 267 20.47 2.70 -12.81
C ASN A 267 21.32 2.15 -13.96
N LEU A 268 20.70 1.77 -15.09
CA LEU A 268 21.41 1.38 -16.31
C LEU A 268 22.29 2.51 -16.84
N GLY A 269 21.77 3.74 -16.87
CA GLY A 269 22.53 4.91 -17.28
C GLY A 269 23.76 5.17 -16.40
N ILE A 270 23.62 4.99 -15.08
CA ILE A 270 24.75 5.10 -14.13
C ILE A 270 25.79 4.00 -14.39
N VAL A 271 25.35 2.74 -14.57
CA VAL A 271 26.25 1.62 -14.91
C VAL A 271 27.01 1.90 -16.21
N GLN A 272 26.31 2.34 -17.25
CA GLN A 272 26.89 2.67 -18.55
C GLN A 272 27.89 3.83 -18.46
N ALA A 273 27.63 4.83 -17.61
CA ALA A 273 28.57 5.92 -17.37
C ALA A 273 29.87 5.40 -16.76
N LEU A 274 29.78 4.51 -15.77
CA LEU A 274 30.96 3.91 -15.12
C LEU A 274 31.74 2.97 -16.04
N THR A 275 31.09 2.32 -16.99
CA THR A 275 31.75 1.47 -18.00
C THR A 275 32.26 2.25 -19.21
N GLY A 276 32.20 3.58 -19.19
CA GLY A 276 32.74 4.47 -20.23
C GLY A 276 31.81 4.68 -21.44
N ASN A 277 30.61 4.08 -21.43
CA ASN A 277 29.61 4.17 -22.50
C ASN A 277 28.79 5.46 -22.41
N THR A 278 29.45 6.62 -22.45
CA THR A 278 28.85 7.95 -22.23
C THR A 278 27.59 8.21 -23.07
N GLY A 279 27.60 7.85 -24.36
CA GLY A 279 26.44 8.07 -25.23
C GLY A 279 25.22 7.22 -24.86
N LYS A 280 25.45 5.95 -24.47
CA LYS A 280 24.36 5.07 -23.98
C LYS A 280 23.84 5.57 -22.63
N ALA A 281 24.75 5.97 -21.74
CA ALA A 281 24.40 6.52 -20.44
C ALA A 281 23.48 7.74 -20.55
N GLU A 282 23.83 8.69 -21.42
CA GLU A 282 23.00 9.87 -21.71
C GLU A 282 21.60 9.46 -22.21
N ALA A 283 21.52 8.55 -23.19
CA ALA A 283 20.24 8.07 -23.72
C ALA A 283 19.36 7.40 -22.64
N SER A 284 19.94 6.55 -21.79
CA SER A 284 19.24 5.87 -20.70
C SER A 284 18.73 6.87 -19.66
N LEU A 285 19.55 7.83 -19.24
CA LEU A 285 19.18 8.86 -18.27
C LEU A 285 18.12 9.82 -18.81
N LEU A 286 18.23 10.24 -20.08
CA LEU A 286 17.18 11.04 -20.74
C LEU A 286 15.87 10.27 -20.85
N THR A 287 15.91 8.95 -21.08
CA THR A 287 14.71 8.10 -21.07
C THR A 287 14.07 8.06 -19.69
N ALA A 288 14.85 7.92 -18.61
CA ALA A 288 14.35 8.00 -17.24
C ALA A 288 13.66 9.35 -16.97
N ILE A 289 14.28 10.47 -17.36
CA ILE A 289 13.70 11.82 -17.21
C ILE A 289 12.44 12.01 -18.07
N LYS A 290 12.38 11.39 -19.25
CA LYS A 290 11.19 11.43 -20.10
C LYS A 290 10.00 10.67 -19.47
N LEU A 291 10.28 9.53 -18.84
CA LEU A 291 9.25 8.72 -18.17
C LEU A 291 8.76 9.39 -16.88
N ASP A 292 9.66 9.99 -16.13
CA ASP A 292 9.37 10.73 -14.91
C ASP A 292 10.17 12.05 -14.87
N PRO A 293 9.57 13.16 -15.32
CA PRO A 293 10.21 14.47 -15.31
C PRO A 293 10.62 14.99 -13.92
N ASP A 294 9.98 14.50 -12.85
CA ASP A 294 10.22 14.91 -11.47
C ASP A 294 11.24 14.00 -10.77
N TYR A 295 11.76 12.99 -11.46
CA TYR A 295 12.76 12.08 -10.91
C TYR A 295 14.13 12.74 -10.78
N LEU A 296 14.30 13.49 -9.69
CA LEU A 296 15.49 14.29 -9.39
C LEU A 296 16.79 13.50 -9.50
N GLN A 297 16.81 12.24 -9.05
CA GLN A 297 18.02 11.41 -9.08
C GLN A 297 18.53 11.17 -10.50
N ALA A 298 17.64 11.03 -11.50
CA ALA A 298 18.02 10.86 -12.90
C ALA A 298 18.64 12.15 -13.47
N ARG A 299 18.08 13.32 -13.11
CA ARG A 299 18.65 14.62 -13.51
C ARG A 299 20.01 14.88 -12.87
N LEU A 300 20.17 14.56 -11.58
CA LEU A 300 21.46 14.64 -10.89
C LEU A 300 22.51 13.76 -11.56
N SER A 301 22.14 12.52 -11.88
CA SER A 301 23.02 11.56 -12.57
C SER A 301 23.40 12.02 -13.98
N LEU A 302 22.47 12.61 -14.73
CA LEU A 302 22.75 13.18 -16.05
C LEU A 302 23.67 14.40 -15.96
N THR A 303 23.48 15.24 -14.95
CA THR A 303 24.32 16.42 -14.71
C THR A 303 25.75 16.00 -14.36
N ASP A 304 25.91 15.00 -13.49
CA ASP A 304 27.22 14.41 -13.16
C ASP A 304 27.90 13.80 -14.39
N LEU A 305 27.15 13.09 -15.25
CA LEU A 305 27.65 12.57 -16.52
C LEU A 305 28.17 13.70 -17.42
N TYR A 306 27.44 14.81 -17.55
CA TYR A 306 27.87 15.95 -18.36
C TYR A 306 29.12 16.65 -17.81
N ILE A 307 29.24 16.78 -16.48
CA ILE A 307 30.44 17.33 -15.83
C ILE A 307 31.64 16.43 -16.13
N LYS A 308 31.52 15.12 -15.88
CA LYS A 308 32.61 14.14 -16.10
C LYS A 308 33.03 14.02 -17.56
N SER A 309 32.08 14.17 -18.49
CA SER A 309 32.34 14.19 -19.94
C SER A 309 32.72 15.57 -20.49
N ARG A 310 32.93 16.58 -19.62
CA ARG A 310 33.30 17.97 -19.96
C ARG A 310 32.30 18.68 -20.89
N GLN A 311 31.04 18.24 -20.93
CA GLN A 311 29.95 18.88 -21.68
C GLN A 311 29.38 20.08 -20.90
N LYS A 312 30.19 21.13 -20.73
CA LYS A 312 29.90 22.27 -19.83
C LYS A 312 28.54 22.93 -20.07
N THR A 313 28.15 23.14 -21.33
CA THR A 313 26.88 23.81 -21.67
C THR A 313 25.68 22.99 -21.18
N LYS A 314 25.65 21.69 -21.52
CA LYS A 314 24.57 20.79 -21.07
C LYS A 314 24.55 20.63 -19.55
N ALA A 315 25.72 20.51 -18.92
CA ALA A 315 25.84 20.46 -17.46
C ALA A 315 25.22 21.70 -16.80
N LYS A 316 25.55 22.90 -17.31
CA LYS A 316 25.01 24.17 -16.81
C LYS A 316 23.49 24.24 -16.95
N GLU A 317 22.95 23.88 -18.11
CA GLU A 317 21.50 23.89 -18.36
C GLU A 317 20.76 22.93 -17.41
N SER A 318 21.24 21.70 -17.30
CA SER A 318 20.65 20.69 -16.41
C SER A 318 20.72 21.11 -14.94
N LEU A 319 21.85 21.67 -14.50
CA LEU A 319 22.04 22.13 -13.13
C LEU A 319 21.17 23.36 -12.80
N LEU A 320 21.01 24.31 -13.72
CA LEU A 320 20.12 25.46 -13.54
C LEU A 320 18.67 25.02 -13.32
N TYR A 321 18.21 23.99 -14.03
CA TYR A 321 16.90 23.40 -13.78
C TYR A 321 16.81 22.87 -12.35
N ILE A 322 17.79 22.06 -11.91
CA ILE A 322 17.77 21.45 -10.57
C ILE A 322 17.76 22.53 -9.48
N LEU A 323 18.63 23.54 -9.57
CA LEU A 323 18.71 24.61 -8.57
C LEU A 323 17.49 25.54 -8.55
N LYS A 324 16.76 25.65 -9.68
CA LYS A 324 15.50 26.41 -9.74
C LYS A 324 14.39 25.74 -8.92
N TYR A 325 14.26 24.42 -9.01
CA TYR A 325 13.15 23.68 -8.37
C TYR A 325 13.55 23.05 -7.02
N TYR A 326 14.84 22.78 -6.82
CA TYR A 326 15.40 22.14 -5.62
C TYR A 326 16.62 22.94 -5.11
N PRO A 327 16.44 24.21 -4.71
CA PRO A 327 17.55 25.11 -4.36
C PRO A 327 18.40 24.61 -3.18
N ASP A 328 17.83 23.78 -2.30
CA ASP A 328 18.50 23.27 -1.10
C ASP A 328 19.14 21.89 -1.27
N ASN A 329 19.07 21.31 -2.47
CA ASN A 329 19.68 20.00 -2.72
C ASN A 329 21.22 20.07 -2.63
N GLN A 330 21.79 19.39 -1.64
CA GLN A 330 23.22 19.42 -1.36
C GLN A 330 24.07 18.81 -2.49
N GLN A 331 23.57 17.76 -3.14
CA GLN A 331 24.27 17.14 -4.27
C GLN A 331 24.34 18.11 -5.47
N ALA A 332 23.25 18.83 -5.76
CA ALA A 332 23.25 19.86 -6.80
C ALA A 332 24.26 20.98 -6.50
N LYS A 333 24.32 21.45 -5.25
CA LYS A 333 25.34 22.44 -4.82
C LYS A 333 26.77 21.92 -5.04
N SER A 334 27.03 20.66 -4.69
CA SER A 334 28.33 20.02 -4.95
C SER A 334 28.67 19.96 -6.45
N LEU A 335 27.72 19.57 -7.29
CA LEU A 335 27.90 19.54 -8.75
C LEU A 335 28.14 20.94 -9.33
N ALA A 336 27.56 21.99 -8.74
CA ALA A 336 27.82 23.38 -9.13
C ALA A 336 29.27 23.79 -8.91
N GLU A 337 29.86 23.41 -7.77
CA GLU A 337 31.28 23.68 -7.49
C GLU A 337 32.19 22.87 -8.42
N GLN A 338 31.87 21.60 -8.69
CA GLN A 338 32.62 20.79 -9.65
C GLN A 338 32.60 21.39 -11.07
N LEU A 339 31.45 21.92 -11.50
CA LEU A 339 31.31 22.56 -12.82
C LEU A 339 32.15 23.85 -12.94
N LYS A 340 32.36 24.60 -11.84
CA LYS A 340 33.24 25.78 -11.84
C LYS A 340 34.72 25.40 -11.98
N ALA A 341 35.10 24.21 -11.51
CA ALA A 341 36.48 23.75 -11.48
C ALA A 341 36.98 23.18 -12.82
N ILE A 342 36.08 22.86 -13.75
CA ILE A 342 36.41 22.35 -15.09
C ILE A 342 36.32 23.44 -16.14
#